data_AF-A0A6J6WXF1-F1
#
_entry.id   AF-A0A6J6WXF1-F1
#
_cell.length_a   1.000
_cell.length_b   1.000
_cell.length_c   1.000
_cell.angle_alpha   90.00
_cell.angle_beta   90.00
_cell.angle_gamma   90.00
#
_symmetry.space_group_name_H-M   'P 1'
#
loop_
_entity.id
_entity.type
_entity.pdbx_description
1 polymer ?
#
loop_
_entity_poly.entity_id
_entity_poly.type
_entity_poly.pdbx_seq_one_letter_code
_entity_poly.pdbx_strand_id
1 'polypeptide(L)' 'MFRDAGLNIPVHSIGVPLIFIEHAKRGEILSDLGITAQRIARSLVELRSTGELGLMEEMQRHVDGNADQSQPR' A
#
# COMPACT_ATOMS: atom_id res chain seq x y z
N MET A 1 -2.75 9.33 12.40
CA MET A 1 -2.13 8.00 12.66
C MET A 1 -0.66 8.01 12.25
N PHE A 2 0.28 7.58 13.11
CA PHE A 2 1.76 7.47 12.96
C PHE A 2 2.53 8.57 12.19
N ARG A 3 2.22 8.84 10.91
CA ARG A 3 2.80 9.96 10.15
C ARG A 3 2.37 11.33 10.70
N ASP A 4 1.13 11.43 11.16
CA ASP A 4 0.58 12.69 11.71
C ASP A 4 1.05 12.94 13.16
N ALA A 5 1.79 12.00 13.76
CA ALA A 5 2.25 12.07 15.14
C ALA A 5 3.63 12.74 15.29
N GLY A 6 4.17 13.36 14.23
CA GLY A 6 5.46 14.06 14.27
C GLY A 6 6.66 13.16 14.56
N LEU A 7 6.54 11.86 14.31
CA LEU A 7 7.59 10.89 14.61
C LEU A 7 8.68 10.94 13.53
N ASN A 8 9.94 11.04 13.95
CA ASN A 8 11.10 10.94 13.06
C ASN A 8 11.49 9.48 12.76
N ILE A 9 10.52 8.67 12.36
CA ILE A 9 10.73 7.28 11.94
C ILE A 9 10.28 7.09 10.49
N PRO A 10 11.02 6.34 9.66
CA PRO A 10 10.56 5.99 8.33
C PRO A 10 9.29 5.13 8.42
N VAL A 11 8.21 5.58 7.79
CA VAL A 11 6.97 4.82 7.66
C VAL A 11 6.78 4.48 6.18
N HIS A 12 6.47 3.22 5.88
CA HIS A 12 6.16 2.74 4.53
C HIS A 12 4.77 2.11 4.54
N SER A 13 3.95 2.44 3.54
CA SER A 13 2.56 1.99 3.46
C SER A 13 2.44 0.92 2.39
N ILE A 14 1.85 -0.22 2.76
CA ILE A 14 1.60 -1.36 1.87
C ILE A 14 0.10 -1.62 1.94
N GLY A 15 -0.57 -1.63 0.79
CA GLY A 15 -2.02 -1.72 0.73
C GLY A 15 -2.52 -1.97 -0.69
N VAL A 16 -3.84 -2.00 -0.84
CA VAL A 16 -4.53 -2.20 -2.13
C VAL A 16 -4.85 -0.83 -2.74
N PRO A 17 -4.57 -0.59 -4.03
CA PRO A 17 -4.83 0.69 -4.67
C PRO A 17 -6.31 1.08 -4.62
N LEU A 18 -6.59 2.39 -4.64
CA LEU A 18 -7.96 2.92 -4.62
C LEU A 18 -8.57 2.92 -6.03
N ILE A 19 -8.55 1.76 -6.67
CA ILE A 19 -9.17 1.49 -7.97
C ILE A 19 -9.97 0.20 -7.87
N PHE A 20 -10.92 0.01 -8.77
CA PHE A 20 -11.54 -1.30 -8.91
C PHE A 20 -10.53 -2.28 -9.49
N ILE A 21 -10.44 -3.43 -8.84
CA ILE A 21 -9.63 -4.57 -9.27
C ILE A 21 -10.54 -5.63 -9.86
N GLU A 22 -10.05 -6.35 -10.87
CA GLU A 22 -10.76 -7.46 -11.49
C GLU A 22 -11.07 -8.57 -10.48
N HIS A 23 -12.19 -9.27 -10.69
CA HIS A 23 -12.58 -10.36 -9.81
C HIS A 23 -11.63 -11.55 -9.96
N ALA A 24 -11.00 -11.93 -8.85
CA ALA A 24 -10.14 -13.11 -8.78
C ALA A 24 -10.14 -13.69 -7.36
N LYS A 25 -9.49 -14.84 -7.16
CA LYS A 25 -9.31 -15.38 -5.80
C LYS A 25 -8.43 -14.43 -5.01
N ARG A 26 -8.65 -14.33 -3.70
CA ARG A 26 -7.85 -13.48 -2.81
C ARG A 26 -6.33 -13.71 -2.97
N GLY A 27 -5.91 -14.96 -3.13
CA GLY A 27 -4.49 -15.30 -3.33
C GLY A 27 -3.91 -14.79 -4.65
N GLU A 28 -4.73 -14.74 -5.71
CA GLU A 28 -4.36 -14.19 -7.02
C GLU A 28 -4.25 -12.67 -6.91
N ILE A 29 -5.28 -12.00 -6.36
CA ILE A 29 -5.28 -10.55 -6.12
C ILE A 29 -4.03 -10.11 -5.34
N LEU A 30 -3.70 -10.78 -4.24
CA LEU A 30 -2.52 -10.41 -3.46
C LEU A 30 -1.20 -10.69 -4.17
N SER A 31 -1.15 -11.73 -5.01
CA SER A 31 0.03 -12.04 -5.80
C SER A 31 0.24 -10.98 -6.88
N ASP A 32 -0.83 -10.56 -7.55
CA ASP A 32 -0.83 -9.54 -8.59
C ASP A 32 -0.45 -8.17 -8.03
N LEU A 33 -0.97 -7.82 -6.86
CA LEU A 33 -0.60 -6.61 -6.12
C LEU A 33 0.81 -6.70 -5.49
N GLY A 34 1.46 -7.87 -5.53
CA GLY A 34 2.75 -8.08 -4.87
C GLY A 34 2.71 -8.06 -3.34
N ILE A 35 1.52 -8.11 -2.73
CA ILE A 35 1.31 -8.12 -1.28
C ILE A 35 1.39 -9.57 -0.78
N THR A 36 2.58 -10.16 -0.87
CA THR A 36 2.86 -11.52 -0.40
C THR A 36 3.94 -11.52 0.68
N ALA A 37 3.88 -12.49 1.60
CA ALA A 37 4.83 -12.56 2.72
C ALA A 37 6.29 -12.65 2.24
N GLN A 38 6.54 -13.46 1.21
CA GLN A 38 7.85 -13.66 0.60
C GLN A 38 8.39 -12.37 0.00
N ARG A 39 7.53 -11.61 -0.69
CA ARG A 39 7.92 -10.35 -1.33
C ARG A 39 8.20 -9.27 -0.30
N ILE A 40 7.34 -9.14 0.72
CA ILE A 40 7.54 -8.22 1.84
C ILE A 40 8.85 -8.54 2.59
N ALA A 41 9.10 -9.82 2.87
CA ALA A 41 10.33 -10.24 3.54
C ALA A 41 11.57 -9.89 2.71
N ARG A 42 11.55 -10.12 1.39
CA ARG A 42 12.66 -9.74 0.50
C ARG A 42 12.88 -8.23 0.50
N SER A 43 11.84 -7.43 0.31
CA SER A 43 11.95 -5.97 0.29
C SER A 43 12.46 -5.42 1.63
N LEU A 44 12.13 -6.05 2.75
CA LEU A 44 12.68 -5.67 4.06
C LEU A 44 14.19 -5.96 4.15
N VAL A 45 14.64 -7.10 3.64
CA VAL A 45 16.07 -7.43 3.61
C VAL A 45 16.82 -6.48 2.68
N GLU A 46 16.28 -6.20 1.50
CA GLU A 46 16.83 -5.23 0.56
C GLU A 46 16.94 -3.84 1.18
N LEU A 47 15.88 -3.35 1.83
CA LEU A 47 15.89 -2.08 2.55
C LEU A 47 17.02 -2.01 3.57
N ARG A 48 17.27 -3.09 4.31
CA ARG A 48 18.35 -3.13 5.29
C ARG A 48 19.73 -3.05 4.65
N SER A 49 19.86 -3.49 3.40
CA SER A 49 21.12 -3.50 2.65
C SER A 49 21.35 -2.22 1.86
N THR A 50 20.33 -1.68 1.18
CA THR A 50 20.44 -0.54 0.26
C THR A 50 19.94 0.77 0.88
N GLY A 51 19.13 0.71 1.93
CA GLY A 51 18.42 1.87 2.46
C GLY A 51 17.18 2.26 1.65
N GLU A 52 16.87 1.55 0.56
CA GLU A 52 15.74 1.83 -0.33
C GLU A 52 14.75 0.67 -0.31
N LEU A 53 13.44 0.99 -0.24
CA LEU A 53 12.36 0.01 -0.29
C LEU A 53 11.90 -0.15 -1.74
N GLY A 54 12.27 -1.25 -2.37
CA GLY A 54 11.85 -1.61 -3.73
C GLY A 54 10.39 -2.06 -3.82
N LEU A 55 9.44 -1.18 -3.48
CA LEU A 55 8.01 -1.45 -3.71
C LEU A 55 7.58 -0.97 -5.11
N MET A 56 6.71 -1.75 -5.76
CA MET A 56 5.99 -1.32 -6.94
C MET A 56 4.82 -0.43 -6.50
N GLU A 57 4.68 0.71 -7.19
CA GLU A 57 3.72 1.81 -6.93
C GLU A 57 3.57 2.17 -5.45
N GLU A 58 4.31 3.20 -5.02
CA GLU A 58 3.92 3.92 -3.81
C GLU A 58 2.43 4.28 -3.92
N MET A 59 1.61 3.69 -3.05
CA MET A 59 0.21 4.03 -2.98
C MET A 59 0.13 5.49 -2.53
N GLN A 60 -0.11 6.37 -3.50
CA GLN A 60 -0.29 7.80 -3.26
C GLN A 60 -1.41 7.93 -2.22
N ARG A 61 -1.06 8.35 -1.00
CA ARG A 61 -2.07 8.73 -0.01
C ARG A 61 -2.79 9.94 -0.58
N HIS A 62 -3.96 9.73 -1.15
CA HIS A 62 -4.89 10.82 -1.41
C HIS A 62 -5.36 11.37 -0.06
N VAL A 63 -5.15 12.67 0.14
CA VAL A 63 -5.69 13.42 1.28
C VAL A 63 -7.21 13.45 1.08
N ASP A 64 -7.91 12.68 1.90
CA ASP A 64 -9.37 12.62 2.08
C ASP A 64 -10.22 13.04 0.87
N GLY A 65 -10.45 12.10 -0.04
CA GLY A 65 -11.60 12.12 -0.95
C GLY A 65 -12.61 11.10 -0.47
N ASN A 66 -13.44 11.45 0.52
CA ASN A 66 -14.54 10.61 0.96
C ASN A 66 -15.48 10.36 -0.23
N ALA A 67 -15.85 9.09 -0.48
CA ALA A 67 -16.80 8.68 -1.52
C ALA A 67 -18.27 9.02 -1.17
N ASP A 68 -18.50 10.02 -0.32
CA ASP A 68 -19.83 10.57 -0.03
C ASP A 68 -20.17 11.64 -1.07
N GLN A 69 -20.30 11.22 -2.33
CA GLN A 69 -21.15 11.97 -3.25
C GLN A 69 -22.57 11.55 -2.91
N SER A 70 -23.23 12.39 -2.12
CA SER A 70 -24.65 12.29 -1.77
C SER A 70 -25.44 11.87 -3.02
N GLN A 71 -26.03 10.67 -3.00
CA GLN A 71 -27.04 10.31 -3.98
C GLN A 71 -28.32 11.06 -3.63
N PRO A 72 -28.77 12.05 -4.44
CA PRO A 72 -30.15 12.49 -4.33
C PRO A 72 -31.04 11.35 -4.88
N ARG A 73 -32.08 11.01 -4.11
CA ARG A 73 -33.14 10.10 -4.53
C ARG A 73 -33.93 10.65 -5.71
#